data_AF-A0A7X6UH11-F1
#
_entry.id   AF-A0A7X6UH11-F1
#
_cell.length_a   1.000
_cell.length_b   1.000
_cell.length_c   1.000
_cell.angle_alpha   90.00
_cell.angle_beta   90.00
_cell.angle_gamma   90.00
#
_symmetry.space_group_name_H-M   'P 1'
#
loop_
_entity.id
_entity.type
_entity.pdbx_description
1 polymer ?
#
loop_
_entity_poly.entity_id
_entity_poly.type
_entity_poly.pdbx_seq_one_letter_code
_entity_poly.pdbx_strand_id
1 'polypeptide(L)' 'MVVKSKDYILQALAATRKRIEGIKTFHIPVVKRTIEEYEKAGADQHFIDQQKQQLLKLYAMIGELESKTERLRNRL' A
#
# COMPACT_ATOMS: atom_id res chain seq x y z
N MET A 1 -17.79 3.86 30.35
CA MET A 1 -16.96 4.48 29.29
C MET A 1 -16.51 3.39 28.30
N VAL A 2 -17.26 3.11 27.23
CA VAL A 2 -16.88 2.13 26.19
C VAL A 2 -16.87 2.76 24.78
N VAL A 3 -17.46 3.94 24.63
CA VAL A 3 -17.66 4.63 23.34
C VAL A 3 -16.35 5.05 22.66
N LYS A 4 -15.35 5.51 23.42
CA LYS A 4 -14.05 5.99 22.87
C LYS A 4 -13.26 4.91 22.11
N SER A 5 -13.42 3.64 22.46
CA SER A 5 -12.66 2.54 21.84
C SER A 5 -13.19 2.19 20.45
N LYS A 6 -14.52 2.22 20.24
CA LYS A 6 -15.11 1.86 18.95
C LYS A 6 -14.87 2.95 17.91
N ASP A 7 -15.01 4.22 18.30
CA ASP A 7 -14.73 5.37 17.42
C ASP A 7 -13.27 5.39 16.95
N TYR A 8 -12.34 5.07 17.85
CA TYR A 8 -10.91 4.95 17.51
C TYR A 8 -10.66 3.82 16.49
N ILE A 9 -11.31 2.66 16.66
CA ILE A 9 -11.18 1.54 15.72
C ILE A 9 -11.75 1.93 14.35
N LEU A 10 -12.91 2.59 14.31
CA LEU A 10 -13.52 3.05 13.04
C LEU A 10 -12.65 4.08 12.32
N GLN A 11 -12.06 5.04 13.04
CA GLN A 11 -11.11 5.99 12.46
C GLN A 11 -9.85 5.30 11.94
N ALA A 12 -9.31 4.33 12.68
CA ALA A 12 -8.15 3.55 12.25
C ALA A 12 -8.45 2.71 11.00
N LEU A 13 -9.65 2.14 10.89
CA LEU A 13 -10.12 1.42 9.71
C LEU A 13 -10.24 2.35 8.50
N ALA A 14 -10.86 3.52 8.67
CA ALA A 14 -11.01 4.52 7.60
C ALA A 14 -9.65 5.02 7.08
N ALA A 15 -8.72 5.35 7.99
CA ALA A 15 -7.37 5.76 7.63
C ALA A 15 -6.60 4.64 6.92
N THR A 16 -6.72 3.40 7.39
CA THR A 16 -6.07 2.24 6.78
C THR A 16 -6.61 1.99 5.36
N ARG A 17 -7.93 2.08 5.16
CA ARG A 17 -8.57 1.98 3.84
C ARG A 17 -8.07 3.06 2.89
N LYS A 18 -8.06 4.32 3.32
CA LYS A 18 -7.56 5.44 2.50
C LYS A 18 -6.11 5.22 2.07
N ARG A 19 -5.27 4.68 2.96
CA ARG A 19 -3.87 4.35 2.63
C ARG A 19 -3.78 3.22 1.61
N ILE A 20 -4.52 2.13 1.79
CA ILE A 20 -4.56 1.02 0.81
C ILE A 20 -4.98 1.52 -0.56
N GLU A 21 -6.03 2.35 -0.60
CA GLU A 21 -6.55 2.93 -1.83
C GLU A 21 -5.48 3.78 -2.53
N GLY A 22 -4.82 4.70 -1.83
CA GLY A 22 -3.74 5.51 -2.40
C GLY A 22 -2.59 4.67 -2.95
N ILE A 23 -2.22 3.56 -2.29
CA ILE A 23 -1.20 2.64 -2.81
C ILE A 23 -1.67 1.98 -4.11
N LYS A 24 -2.91 1.48 -4.16
CA LYS A 24 -3.46 0.76 -5.31
C LYS A 24 -3.71 1.68 -6.51
N THR A 25 -4.25 2.87 -6.29
CA THR A 25 -4.70 3.76 -7.37
C THR A 25 -3.64 4.73 -7.86
N PHE A 26 -2.62 5.03 -7.03
CA PHE A 26 -1.58 6.00 -7.39
C PHE A 26 -0.17 5.40 -7.36
N HIS A 27 0.30 4.89 -6.21
CA HIS A 27 1.71 4.51 -6.07
C HIS A 27 2.09 3.32 -6.96
N ILE A 28 1.27 2.26 -7.02
CA ILE A 28 1.55 1.10 -7.86
C ILE A 28 1.57 1.47 -9.36
N PRO A 29 0.55 2.18 -9.90
CA PRO A 29 0.58 2.62 -11.31
C PRO A 29 1.79 3.47 -11.67
N VAL A 30 2.20 4.40 -10.80
CA VAL A 30 3.38 5.24 -11.03
C VAL A 30 4.64 4.39 -11.14
N VAL A 31 4.89 3.50 -10.18
CA VAL A 31 6.10 2.65 -10.19
C VAL A 31 6.10 1.72 -11.40
N LYS A 32 4.95 1.13 -11.76
CA LYS A 32 4.83 0.29 -12.97
C LYS A 32 5.17 1.08 -14.23
N ARG A 33 4.61 2.29 -14.37
CA ARG A 33 4.91 3.16 -15.50
C ARG A 33 6.39 3.52 -15.57
N THR A 34 7.03 3.82 -14.44
CA THR A 34 8.47 4.09 -14.39
C THR A 34 9.30 2.88 -14.83
N ILE A 35 8.93 1.66 -14.44
CA ILE A 35 9.57 0.43 -14.92
C ILE A 35 9.48 0.34 -16.45
N GLU A 36 8.27 0.54 -17.02
CA GLU A 36 8.06 0.49 -18.47
C GLU A 36 8.87 1.58 -19.20
N GLU A 37 8.95 2.78 -18.64
CA GLU A 37 9.74 3.90 -19.21
C GLU A 37 11.24 3.59 -19.18
N TYR A 38 11.74 2.99 -18.10
CA TYR A 38 13.15 2.54 -18.00
C TYR A 38 13.48 1.41 -18.96
N GLU A 39 12.60 0.41 -19.09
CA GLU A 39 12.77 -0.70 -20.03
C GLU A 39 12.77 -0.18 -21.48
N LYS A 40 11.88 0.76 -21.83
CA LYS A 40 11.86 1.40 -23.17
C LYS A 40 13.08 2.26 -23.46
N ALA A 41 13.63 2.94 -22.45
CA ALA A 41 14.80 3.78 -22.59
C ALA A 41 16.12 2.98 -22.65
N GLY A 42 16.07 1.66 -22.42
CA GLY A 42 17.28 0.84 -22.28
C GLY A 42 18.10 1.25 -21.06
N ALA A 43 17.45 1.67 -19.98
CA ALA A 43 18.10 2.05 -18.74
C ALA A 43 18.84 0.85 -18.11
N ASP A 44 19.84 1.14 -17.27
CA ASP A 44 20.59 0.09 -16.57
C ASP A 44 19.64 -0.81 -15.75
N GLN A 45 19.89 -2.12 -15.82
CA GLN A 45 19.11 -3.14 -15.13
C GLN A 45 19.00 -2.87 -13.63
N HIS A 46 20.04 -2.30 -13.01
CA HIS A 46 20.03 -1.93 -11.60
C HIS A 46 18.89 -0.96 -11.26
N PHE A 47 18.61 0.04 -12.11
CA PHE A 47 17.52 0.99 -11.88
C PHE A 47 16.15 0.33 -12.04
N ILE A 48 15.99 -0.55 -13.03
CA ILE A 48 14.77 -1.32 -13.23
C ILE A 48 14.49 -2.22 -12.03
N ASP A 49 15.53 -2.91 -11.52
CA ASP A 49 15.43 -3.79 -10.37
C ASP A 49 15.08 -3.04 -9.09
N GLN A 50 15.63 -1.84 -8.88
CA GLN A 50 15.23 -0.98 -7.77
C GLN A 50 13.73 -0.66 -7.80
N GLN A 51 13.18 -0.32 -8.97
CA GLN A 51 11.75 -0.05 -9.11
C GLN A 51 10.90 -1.32 -8.90
N LYS A 52 11.35 -2.48 -9.38
CA LYS A 52 10.70 -3.77 -9.10
C LYS A 52 10.69 -4.10 -7.60
N GLN A 53 11.79 -3.83 -6.89
CA GLN A 53 11.84 -3.98 -5.43
C GLN A 53 10.91 -3.01 -4.70
N GLN A 54 10.82 -1.76 -5.17
CA GLN A 54 9.84 -0.80 -4.63
C GLN A 54 8.41 -1.30 -4.84
N LEU A 55 8.09 -1.85 -6.00
CA LEU A 55 6.78 -2.42 -6.29
C LEU A 55 6.43 -3.58 -5.35
N LEU A 56 7.38 -4.49 -5.09
CA LEU A 56 7.20 -5.57 -4.12
C LEU A 56 6.91 -5.04 -2.71
N LYS A 57 7.63 -4.00 -2.27
CA LYS A 57 7.39 -3.35 -0.96
C LYS A 57 5.99 -2.74 -0.86
N LEU A 58 5.48 -2.14 -1.94
CA LEU A 58 4.12 -1.59 -1.97
C LEU A 58 3.06 -2.70 -1.83
N TYR A 59 3.25 -3.85 -2.50
CA TYR A 59 2.36 -5.00 -2.35
C TYR A 59 2.41 -5.61 -0.95
N ALA A 60 3.61 -5.76 -0.37
CA ALA A 60 3.76 -6.24 1.01
C ALA A 60 3.05 -5.31 2.00
N MET A 61 3.21 -3.99 1.85
CA MET A 61 2.52 -3.00 2.68
C MET A 61 1.00 -3.11 2.58
N ILE A 62 0.44 -3.36 1.40
CA ILE A 62 -1.01 -3.61 1.26
C ILE A 62 -1.41 -4.81 2.10
N GLY A 63 -0.70 -5.94 2.01
CA GLY A 63 -1.00 -7.15 2.78
C GLY A 63 -0.95 -6.93 4.31
N GLU A 64 0.01 -6.15 4.79
CA GLU A 64 0.10 -5.76 6.21
C GLU A 64 -1.09 -4.89 6.65
N LEU A 65 -1.49 -3.94 5.82
CA LEU A 65 -2.63 -3.05 6.09
C LEU A 65 -3.97 -3.81 6.04
N GLU A 66 -4.13 -4.75 5.11
CA GLU A 66 -5.28 -5.65 5.03
C GLU A 66 -5.34 -6.55 6.27
N SER A 67 -4.23 -7.14 6.68
CA SER A 67 -4.12 -7.94 7.91
C SER A 67 -4.44 -7.11 9.17
N LYS A 68 -3.99 -5.85 9.21
CA LYS A 68 -4.32 -4.91 10.31
C LYS A 68 -5.82 -4.60 10.33
N THR A 69 -6.43 -4.40 9.16
CA THR A 69 -7.87 -4.15 9.02
C THR A 69 -8.67 -5.32 9.59
N GLU A 70 -8.27 -6.54 9.27
CA GLU A 70 -8.94 -7.74 9.78
C GLU A 70 -8.84 -7.85 11.32
N ARG A 71 -7.64 -7.64 11.88
CA ARG A 71 -7.46 -7.60 13.34
C ARG A 71 -8.30 -6.52 14.02
N LEU A 72 -8.49 -5.37 13.39
CA LEU A 72 -9.31 -4.29 13.93
C LEU A 72 -10.81 -4.62 13.85
N ARG A 73 -11.26 -5.25 12.77
CA ARG A 73 -12.65 -5.72 12.62
C ARG A 73 -13.02 -6.77 13.67
N ASN A 74 -12.13 -7.72 13.95
CA ASN A 74 -12.34 -8.75 14.98
C ASN A 74 -12.42 -8.20 16.41
N ARG A 75 -12.11 -6.91 16.62
CA ARG A 75 -12.17 -6.22 17.93
C ARG A 75 -13.41 -5.34 18.10
N LEU A 76 -14.27 -5.19 17.08
CA LEU A 76 -15.49 -4.38 17.10
C LEU A 76 -16.69 -5.13 17.69
#